data_AF-A0A5C9BTI9-F1
#
_entry.id   AF-A0A5C9BTI9-F1
#
_cell.length_a   1.000
_cell.length_b   1.000
_cell.length_c   1.000
_cell.angle_alpha   90.00
_cell.angle_beta   90.00
_cell.angle_gamma   90.00
#
_symmetry.space_group_name_H-M   'P 1'
#
loop_
_entity.id
_entity.type
_entity.pdbx_description
1 polymer ?
#
loop_
_entity_poly.entity_id
_entity_poly.type
_entity_poly.pdbx_seq_one_letter_code
_entity_poly.pdbx_strand_id
1 'polypeptide(L)'
;MSINNSHSLANEQGVGTQQENAAKPPTGIVKSDGNWQLLDEVLQGSPVATFVIDTNFKVTHWNRACEYLTGISASEMVGSSEQWKGFYPAPRPVLADLIIAGEIEKAMARYEAGHCKRSPIIEDAYEAEGYFPHAGGDGRWLYFTAAPIRNSQGEIVAAIETLQDITARKLAEEALQDQFANLEKVVDQRTLELRQRNDELLELNEVRSQLEERVSFASTTAMTAMSSMGEMGVLLQALQNFNNCHTPRDIAESIINSLANFYMSGVAQVRTADETIEVGSAGKASPHDSAVFARLVDMGRIVHFHSRMIINYDGVSLLIHDIPKDDSEKVGRIRDNLAILVEAADVRLAAILANADMQRQQAIIVSTMQQMSTVLGGVEKKQHDSLEASSHAIHNMVRNLEKLFVHLGLTQTQEEELLALIDASIAEISQAQAGQLNFQAELSEITGKLERFLQHR
;
A
#
# COMPACT_ATOMS: atom_id res chain seq x y z
N MET A 1 -52.78 4.90 -7.58
CA MET A 1 -54.18 5.35 -7.38
C MET A 1 -54.84 5.36 -8.75
N SER A 2 -55.76 4.42 -8.97
CA SER A 2 -56.71 4.46 -10.08
C SER A 2 -57.80 5.49 -9.81
N ILE A 3 -58.55 5.86 -10.86
CA ILE A 3 -59.93 6.38 -10.94
C ILE A 3 -59.94 7.65 -11.82
N ASN A 4 -60.89 7.94 -12.70
CA ASN A 4 -61.85 7.21 -13.55
C ASN A 4 -62.64 8.33 -14.27
N ASN A 5 -63.20 7.99 -15.43
CA ASN A 5 -64.45 8.48 -16.03
C ASN A 5 -64.63 9.92 -16.58
N SER A 6 -64.75 9.98 -17.92
CA SER A 6 -65.98 10.14 -18.74
C SER A 6 -67.09 11.13 -18.34
N HIS A 7 -67.57 11.94 -19.31
CA HIS A 7 -68.97 12.10 -19.79
C HIS A 7 -69.04 13.22 -20.88
N SER A 8 -69.53 12.99 -22.12
CA SER A 8 -70.94 12.96 -22.61
C SER A 8 -71.50 14.36 -22.92
N LEU A 9 -71.60 14.80 -24.19
CA LEU A 9 -72.69 14.63 -25.21
C LEU A 9 -73.63 15.86 -25.35
N ALA A 10 -73.73 16.31 -26.61
CA ALA A 10 -74.96 16.59 -27.39
C ALA A 10 -75.73 17.93 -27.34
N ASN A 11 -75.91 18.45 -28.57
CA ASN A 11 -77.12 18.97 -29.25
C ASN A 11 -77.82 20.29 -28.86
N GLU A 12 -78.15 21.07 -29.92
CA GLU A 12 -79.47 21.62 -30.35
C GLU A 12 -79.20 22.67 -31.47
N GLN A 13 -79.64 22.55 -32.74
CA GLN A 13 -80.96 22.68 -33.40
C GLN A 13 -81.76 23.99 -33.21
N GLY A 14 -82.18 24.59 -34.34
CA GLY A 14 -83.25 25.62 -34.48
C GLY A 14 -82.86 26.80 -35.39
N VAL A 15 -83.15 26.83 -36.70
CA VAL A 15 -84.41 27.18 -37.43
C VAL A 15 -84.79 28.68 -37.43
N GLY A 16 -84.93 29.30 -38.62
CA GLY A 16 -85.96 30.34 -38.86
C GLY A 16 -85.67 31.49 -39.84
N THR A 17 -86.11 31.33 -41.10
CA THR A 17 -86.84 32.30 -41.99
C THR A 17 -86.44 33.78 -42.12
N GLN A 18 -86.28 34.28 -43.35
CA GLN A 18 -87.28 35.14 -44.06
C GLN A 18 -86.82 35.57 -45.47
N GLN A 19 -87.80 35.74 -46.37
CA GLN A 19 -87.68 36.21 -47.76
C GLN A 19 -87.54 37.75 -47.83
N GLU A 20 -86.80 38.26 -48.82
CA GLU A 20 -87.10 39.58 -49.38
C GLU A 20 -86.74 39.66 -50.88
N ASN A 21 -87.70 40.20 -51.64
CA ASN A 21 -87.71 40.40 -53.09
C ASN A 21 -87.20 41.82 -53.39
N ALA A 22 -86.19 42.00 -54.27
CA ALA A 22 -86.02 43.29 -54.98
C ALA A 22 -85.11 43.20 -56.23
N ALA A 23 -85.71 43.56 -57.37
CA ALA A 23 -85.15 44.33 -58.50
C ALA A 23 -83.85 43.89 -59.25
N LYS A 24 -84.02 43.44 -60.50
CA LYS A 24 -83.10 43.72 -61.65
C LYS A 24 -83.31 45.18 -62.11
N PRO A 25 -82.37 45.91 -62.80
CA PRO A 25 -81.42 45.50 -63.88
C PRO A 25 -80.02 46.21 -63.72
N PRO A 26 -79.01 46.25 -64.66
CA PRO A 26 -79.04 45.99 -66.10
C PRO A 26 -78.00 45.03 -66.68
N THR A 27 -78.34 44.65 -67.91
CA THR A 27 -77.67 43.82 -68.91
C THR A 27 -76.28 44.30 -69.33
N GLY A 28 -75.34 43.36 -69.37
CA GLY A 28 -74.15 43.45 -70.21
C GLY A 28 -72.93 42.78 -69.60
N ILE A 29 -72.78 41.48 -69.83
CA ILE A 29 -71.56 40.68 -70.08
C ILE A 29 -72.02 39.21 -70.05
N VAL A 30 -71.70 38.46 -71.10
CA VAL A 30 -72.08 37.05 -71.29
C VAL A 30 -71.55 36.19 -70.13
N LYS A 31 -72.45 35.65 -69.28
CA LYS A 31 -72.12 34.66 -68.24
C LYS A 31 -72.52 33.26 -68.72
N SER A 32 -71.54 32.36 -68.79
CA SER A 32 -71.76 30.92 -68.76
C SER A 32 -71.85 30.49 -67.30
N ASP A 33 -73.07 30.45 -66.74
CA ASP A 33 -73.34 30.37 -65.29
C ASP A 33 -72.82 29.12 -64.56
N GLY A 34 -72.42 28.05 -65.26
CA GLY A 34 -72.01 26.78 -64.62
C GLY A 34 -70.58 26.74 -64.04
N ASN A 35 -69.61 27.42 -64.67
CA ASN A 35 -68.20 27.30 -64.26
C ASN A 35 -67.84 28.17 -63.04
N TRP A 36 -68.55 29.29 -62.84
CA TRP A 36 -68.28 30.22 -61.74
C TRP A 36 -68.89 29.77 -60.41
N GLN A 37 -70.05 29.11 -60.43
CA GLN A 37 -70.64 28.52 -59.22
C GLN A 37 -69.77 27.40 -58.65
N LEU A 38 -69.22 26.55 -59.51
CA LEU A 38 -68.31 25.49 -59.08
C LEU A 38 -67.02 26.05 -58.47
N LEU A 39 -66.46 27.11 -59.05
CA LEU A 39 -65.24 27.75 -58.53
C LEU A 39 -65.49 28.39 -57.15
N ASP A 40 -66.64 29.03 -56.96
CA ASP A 40 -67.03 29.56 -55.65
C ASP A 40 -67.17 28.44 -54.61
N GLU A 41 -67.90 27.36 -54.92
CA GLU A 41 -68.03 26.21 -54.02
C GLU A 41 -66.68 25.56 -53.66
N VAL A 42 -65.76 25.45 -54.63
CA VAL A 42 -64.40 24.92 -54.41
C VAL A 42 -63.60 25.83 -53.48
N LEU A 43 -63.67 27.15 -53.67
CA LEU A 43 -62.98 28.09 -52.79
C LEU A 43 -63.59 28.10 -51.39
N GLN A 44 -64.92 28.06 -51.27
CA GLN A 44 -65.63 28.00 -49.99
C GLN A 44 -65.35 26.70 -49.22
N GLY A 45 -65.13 25.58 -49.92
CA GLY A 45 -64.74 24.31 -49.32
C GLY A 45 -63.27 24.22 -48.89
N SER A 46 -62.43 25.19 -49.28
CA SER A 46 -61.01 25.21 -48.90
C SER A 46 -60.85 25.56 -47.41
N PRO A 47 -60.12 24.74 -46.62
CA PRO A 47 -59.80 25.06 -45.23
C PRO A 47 -58.71 26.13 -45.10
N VAL A 48 -58.09 26.55 -46.21
CA VAL A 48 -57.06 27.59 -46.26
C VAL A 48 -57.71 28.92 -46.62
N ALA A 49 -57.44 29.96 -45.84
CA ALA A 49 -57.95 31.31 -46.10
C ALA A 49 -57.51 31.75 -47.48
N THR A 50 -58.47 32.03 -48.37
CA THR A 50 -58.20 32.32 -49.78
C THR A 50 -59.14 33.41 -50.27
N PHE A 51 -58.57 34.40 -50.95
CA PHE A 51 -59.33 35.42 -51.66
C PHE A 51 -58.77 35.68 -53.06
N VAL A 52 -59.61 36.25 -53.92
CA VAL A 52 -59.27 36.55 -55.31
C VAL A 52 -59.65 37.98 -55.63
N ILE A 53 -58.75 38.73 -56.28
CA ILE A 53 -59.02 40.07 -56.81
C ILE A 53 -58.98 40.07 -58.34
N ASP A 54 -59.79 40.91 -58.98
CA ASP A 54 -59.74 41.14 -60.42
C ASP A 54 -58.70 42.21 -60.81
N THR A 55 -58.58 42.50 -62.11
CA THR A 55 -57.68 43.53 -62.65
C THR A 55 -58.07 44.96 -62.28
N ASN A 56 -59.27 45.19 -61.73
CA ASN A 56 -59.71 46.48 -61.19
C ASN A 56 -59.48 46.58 -59.66
N PHE A 57 -58.68 45.67 -59.08
CA PHE A 57 -58.43 45.57 -57.64
C PHE A 57 -59.71 45.36 -56.84
N LYS A 58 -60.70 44.67 -57.41
CA LYS A 58 -61.97 44.34 -56.74
C LYS A 58 -61.90 42.90 -56.25
N VAL A 59 -62.22 42.69 -54.96
CA VAL A 59 -62.34 41.34 -54.41
C VAL A 59 -63.52 40.65 -55.10
N THR A 60 -63.26 39.53 -55.74
CA THR A 60 -64.27 38.69 -56.42
C THR A 60 -64.72 37.53 -55.54
N HIS A 61 -63.80 36.98 -54.74
CA HIS A 61 -64.05 35.85 -53.86
C HIS A 61 -63.36 36.08 -52.53
N TRP A 62 -64.05 35.74 -51.45
CA TRP A 62 -63.55 35.75 -50.07
C TRP A 62 -64.12 34.51 -49.39
N ASN A 63 -63.27 33.50 -49.16
CA ASN A 63 -63.78 32.22 -48.70
C ASN A 63 -64.05 32.19 -47.18
N ARG A 64 -64.78 31.18 -46.73
CA ARG A 64 -65.12 30.99 -45.31
C ARG A 64 -63.91 30.93 -44.38
N ALA A 65 -62.78 30.40 -44.85
CA ALA A 65 -61.54 30.39 -44.06
C ALA A 65 -60.93 31.79 -43.94
N CYS A 66 -61.07 32.65 -44.95
CA CYS A 66 -60.73 34.08 -44.90
C CYS A 66 -61.63 34.84 -43.91
N GLU A 67 -62.94 34.58 -43.91
CA GLU A 67 -63.87 35.15 -42.91
C GLU A 67 -63.46 34.76 -41.48
N TYR A 68 -63.11 33.49 -41.27
CA TYR A 68 -62.67 33.01 -39.96
C TYR A 68 -61.33 33.62 -39.51
N LEU A 69 -60.36 33.72 -40.42
CA LEU A 69 -59.02 34.21 -40.12
C LEU A 69 -59.00 35.72 -39.84
N THR A 70 -59.75 36.50 -40.63
CA THR A 70 -59.75 37.96 -40.57
C THR A 70 -60.88 38.55 -39.72
N GLY A 71 -61.96 37.79 -39.50
CA GLY A 71 -63.17 38.26 -38.85
C GLY A 71 -64.09 39.11 -39.74
N ILE A 72 -63.78 39.28 -41.03
CA ILE A 72 -64.55 40.11 -41.96
C ILE A 72 -65.38 39.23 -42.91
N SER A 73 -66.68 39.54 -43.04
CA SER A 73 -67.60 38.77 -43.88
C SER A 73 -67.32 38.96 -45.38
N ALA A 74 -67.59 37.92 -46.17
CA ALA A 74 -67.47 37.96 -47.62
C ALA A 74 -68.40 39.02 -48.23
N SER A 75 -69.58 39.25 -47.64
CA SER A 75 -70.51 40.30 -48.05
C SER A 75 -69.95 41.73 -47.92
N GLU A 76 -69.04 41.96 -46.97
CA GLU A 76 -68.37 43.26 -46.80
C GLU A 76 -67.20 43.40 -47.79
N MET A 77 -66.54 42.29 -48.12
CA MET A 77 -65.31 42.31 -48.91
C MET A 77 -65.55 42.22 -50.42
N VAL A 78 -66.46 41.35 -50.88
CA VAL A 78 -66.70 41.13 -52.31
C VAL A 78 -67.25 42.40 -52.96
N GLY A 79 -66.61 42.84 -54.04
CA GLY A 79 -66.89 44.11 -54.73
C GLY A 79 -66.20 45.34 -54.11
N SER A 80 -65.54 45.19 -52.95
CA SER A 80 -64.68 46.22 -52.37
C SER A 80 -63.28 46.19 -53.00
N SER A 81 -62.51 47.26 -52.75
CA SER A 81 -61.06 47.31 -53.03
C SER A 81 -60.28 47.49 -51.73
N GLU A 82 -60.84 46.97 -50.63
CA GLU A 82 -60.34 47.19 -49.27
C GLU A 82 -59.83 45.89 -48.62
N GLN A 83 -59.38 44.91 -49.41
CA GLN A 83 -58.74 43.65 -48.99
C GLN A 83 -57.70 43.81 -47.88
N TRP A 84 -57.00 44.95 -47.86
CA TRP A 84 -56.03 45.30 -46.84
C TRP A 84 -56.60 45.35 -45.41
N LYS A 85 -57.91 45.62 -45.24
CA LYS A 85 -58.56 45.73 -43.92
C LYS A 85 -58.49 44.44 -43.11
N GLY A 86 -58.41 43.29 -43.77
CA GLY A 86 -58.26 41.99 -43.09
C GLY A 86 -56.90 41.79 -42.43
N PHE A 87 -55.89 42.59 -42.79
CA PHE A 87 -54.49 42.30 -42.45
C PHE A 87 -53.73 43.52 -41.88
N TYR A 88 -54.15 44.74 -42.23
CA TYR A 88 -53.46 45.97 -41.86
C TYR A 88 -54.40 47.01 -41.26
N PRO A 89 -53.94 47.83 -40.30
CA PRO A 89 -54.75 48.88 -39.68
C PRO A 89 -54.94 50.12 -40.56
N ALA A 90 -54.18 50.24 -41.66
CA ALA A 90 -54.24 51.36 -42.61
C ALA A 90 -54.09 50.84 -44.05
N PRO A 91 -54.56 51.60 -45.07
CA PRO A 91 -54.48 51.20 -46.46
C PRO A 91 -53.07 50.80 -46.89
N ARG A 92 -52.90 49.52 -47.23
CA ARG A 92 -51.61 48.96 -47.67
C ARG A 92 -51.86 47.83 -48.69
N PRO A 93 -51.19 47.84 -49.85
CA PRO A 93 -51.32 46.76 -50.83
C PRO A 93 -50.96 45.39 -50.24
N VAL A 94 -51.79 44.37 -50.50
CA VAL A 94 -51.49 42.95 -50.24
C VAL A 94 -50.73 42.35 -51.43
N LEU A 95 -50.25 41.09 -51.35
CA LEU A 95 -49.45 40.54 -52.45
C LEU A 95 -50.25 40.43 -53.75
N ALA A 96 -51.54 40.09 -53.66
CA ALA A 96 -52.41 40.05 -54.83
C ALA A 96 -52.46 41.41 -55.55
N ASP A 97 -52.55 42.52 -54.80
CA ASP A 97 -52.53 43.88 -55.38
C ASP A 97 -51.23 44.15 -56.13
N LEU A 98 -50.12 43.72 -55.54
CA LEU A 98 -48.79 43.93 -56.10
C LEU A 98 -48.56 43.10 -57.37
N ILE A 99 -49.19 41.92 -57.46
CA ILE A 99 -49.19 41.08 -58.67
C ILE A 99 -49.99 41.77 -59.78
N ILE A 100 -51.20 42.26 -59.50
CA ILE A 100 -52.02 42.97 -60.49
C ILE A 100 -51.35 44.27 -60.95
N ALA A 101 -50.72 45.02 -60.03
CA ALA A 101 -50.01 46.25 -60.34
C ALA A 101 -48.67 46.02 -61.09
N GLY A 102 -48.16 44.79 -61.15
CA GLY A 102 -46.83 44.50 -61.69
C GLY A 102 -45.69 45.11 -60.86
N GLU A 103 -45.96 45.46 -59.60
CA GLU A 103 -45.00 46.11 -58.70
C GLU A 103 -44.37 45.14 -57.68
N ILE A 104 -44.76 43.87 -57.73
CA ILE A 104 -44.33 42.84 -56.77
C ILE A 104 -42.81 42.75 -56.61
N GLU A 105 -42.04 42.87 -57.70
CA GLU A 105 -40.58 42.84 -57.65
C GLU A 105 -39.97 44.04 -56.91
N LYS A 106 -40.57 45.22 -57.06
CA LYS A 106 -40.17 46.43 -56.33
C LYS A 106 -40.61 46.37 -54.87
N ALA A 107 -41.75 45.74 -54.59
CA ALA A 107 -42.28 45.57 -53.26
C ALA A 107 -41.52 44.50 -52.46
N MET A 108 -40.97 43.45 -53.10
CA MET A 108 -40.10 42.46 -52.46
C MET A 108 -38.89 43.12 -51.77
N ALA A 109 -38.35 44.21 -52.34
CA ALA A 109 -37.25 44.96 -51.72
C ALA A 109 -37.65 45.68 -50.41
N ARG A 110 -38.96 45.80 -50.12
CA ARG A 110 -39.50 46.41 -48.89
C ARG A 110 -39.84 45.38 -47.80
N TYR A 111 -39.88 44.10 -48.13
CA TYR A 111 -39.97 43.04 -47.12
C TYR A 111 -38.59 42.82 -46.51
N GLU A 112 -38.54 42.44 -45.23
CA GLU A 112 -37.26 42.03 -44.62
C GLU A 112 -36.64 40.90 -45.46
N ALA A 113 -35.33 41.01 -45.70
CA ALA A 113 -34.63 40.13 -46.63
C ALA A 113 -34.87 38.65 -46.25
N GLY A 114 -35.45 37.88 -47.18
CA GLY A 114 -35.76 36.46 -47.00
C GLY A 114 -37.21 36.15 -46.62
N HIS A 115 -38.03 37.15 -46.29
CA HIS A 115 -39.43 36.95 -45.89
C HIS A 115 -40.41 36.94 -47.06
N CYS A 116 -39.98 37.27 -48.28
CA CYS A 116 -40.76 37.09 -49.51
C CYS A 116 -39.86 36.48 -50.59
N LYS A 117 -40.32 35.42 -51.25
CA LYS A 117 -39.60 34.69 -52.29
C LYS A 117 -40.52 34.31 -53.44
N ARG A 118 -39.96 34.14 -54.64
CA ARG A 118 -40.69 33.55 -55.78
C ARG A 118 -41.04 32.09 -55.45
N SER A 119 -42.27 31.69 -55.76
CA SER A 119 -42.68 30.28 -55.66
C SER A 119 -41.91 29.46 -56.69
N PRO A 120 -41.37 28.28 -56.32
CA PRO A 120 -40.70 27.40 -57.27
C PRO A 120 -41.68 26.61 -58.15
N ILE A 121 -42.99 26.68 -57.85
CA ILE A 121 -44.02 25.81 -58.47
C ILE A 121 -44.86 26.57 -59.50
N ILE A 122 -45.26 27.81 -59.19
CA ILE A 122 -46.12 28.63 -60.07
C ILE A 122 -45.32 29.84 -60.54
N GLU A 123 -45.27 30.04 -61.86
CA GLU A 123 -44.63 31.21 -62.48
C GLU A 123 -45.33 32.50 -62.05
N ASP A 124 -44.53 33.52 -61.71
CA ASP A 124 -44.98 34.80 -61.14
C ASP A 124 -45.82 34.69 -59.87
N ALA A 125 -45.73 33.57 -59.15
CA ALA A 125 -46.26 33.45 -57.80
C ALA A 125 -45.18 33.74 -56.74
N TYR A 126 -45.63 34.19 -55.58
CA TYR A 126 -44.77 34.64 -54.49
C TYR A 126 -45.28 34.08 -53.16
N GLU A 127 -44.36 33.81 -52.26
CA GLU A 127 -44.60 33.23 -50.95
C GLU A 127 -43.92 34.09 -49.90
N ALA A 128 -44.57 34.33 -48.76
CA ALA A 128 -44.03 35.15 -47.69
C ALA A 128 -44.49 34.71 -46.30
N GLU A 129 -43.69 35.05 -45.29
CA GLU A 129 -44.03 34.87 -43.87
C GLU A 129 -43.99 36.22 -43.15
N GLY A 130 -45.01 36.52 -42.36
CA GLY A 130 -45.07 37.75 -41.58
C GLY A 130 -45.93 37.62 -40.32
N TYR A 131 -45.60 38.43 -39.32
CA TYR A 131 -46.45 38.59 -38.14
C TYR A 131 -47.47 39.72 -38.38
N PHE A 132 -48.74 39.42 -38.16
CA PHE A 132 -49.86 40.32 -38.34
C PHE A 132 -50.53 40.57 -36.98
N PRO A 133 -50.19 41.68 -36.29
CA PRO A 133 -50.65 41.93 -34.92
C PRO A 133 -52.17 42.07 -34.76
N HIS A 134 -52.89 42.32 -35.85
CA HIS A 134 -54.33 42.60 -35.83
C HIS A 134 -55.17 41.43 -36.37
N ALA A 135 -54.52 40.37 -36.88
CA ALA A 135 -55.22 39.21 -37.40
C ALA A 135 -55.73 38.35 -36.22
N GLY A 136 -57.06 38.33 -36.02
CA GLY A 136 -57.72 37.40 -35.10
C GLY A 136 -57.43 37.62 -33.60
N GLY A 137 -57.17 38.85 -33.15
CA GLY A 137 -57.03 39.22 -31.73
C GLY A 137 -55.57 39.37 -31.28
N ASP A 138 -54.93 38.28 -30.86
CA ASP A 138 -53.57 38.28 -30.25
C ASP A 138 -52.42 38.31 -31.27
N GLY A 139 -52.75 38.66 -32.52
CA GLY A 139 -51.85 38.63 -33.67
C GLY A 139 -51.46 37.21 -34.10
N ARG A 140 -51.18 37.04 -35.39
CA ARG A 140 -50.87 35.72 -35.97
C ARG A 140 -49.65 35.80 -36.87
N TRP A 141 -48.84 34.75 -36.82
CA TRP A 141 -47.87 34.51 -37.88
C TRP A 141 -48.59 33.86 -39.05
N LEU A 142 -48.55 34.52 -40.21
CA LEU A 142 -49.17 34.01 -41.42
C LEU A 142 -48.09 33.68 -42.44
N TYR A 143 -48.22 32.49 -43.03
CA TYR A 143 -47.61 32.14 -44.29
C TYR A 143 -48.62 32.42 -45.39
N PHE A 144 -48.28 33.31 -46.32
CA PHE A 144 -49.19 33.72 -47.38
C PHE A 144 -48.53 33.60 -48.74
N THR A 145 -49.32 33.21 -49.72
CA THR A 145 -48.87 33.04 -51.10
C THR A 145 -49.81 33.77 -52.02
N ALA A 146 -49.29 34.36 -53.09
CA ALA A 146 -50.11 34.99 -54.11
C ALA A 146 -49.65 34.59 -55.51
N ALA A 147 -50.59 34.38 -56.41
CA ALA A 147 -50.34 33.96 -57.78
C ALA A 147 -51.28 34.67 -58.77
N PRO A 148 -50.82 35.01 -59.98
CA PRO A 148 -51.70 35.51 -61.02
C PRO A 148 -52.56 34.38 -61.60
N ILE A 149 -53.84 34.68 -61.84
CA ILE A 149 -54.76 33.87 -62.62
C ILE A 149 -54.76 34.43 -64.05
N ARG A 150 -54.45 33.58 -65.03
CA ARG A 150 -54.30 33.97 -66.44
C ARG A 150 -55.41 33.41 -67.31
N ASN A 151 -55.80 34.14 -68.35
CA ASN A 151 -56.69 33.63 -69.40
C ASN A 151 -55.92 32.70 -70.37
N SER A 152 -56.63 32.13 -71.35
CA SER A 152 -56.04 31.25 -72.38
C SER A 152 -55.02 31.93 -73.29
N GLN A 153 -54.93 33.27 -73.26
CA GLN A 153 -53.96 34.08 -73.99
C GLN A 153 -52.73 34.45 -73.13
N GLY A 154 -52.70 34.03 -71.86
CA GLY A 154 -51.61 34.30 -70.92
C GLY A 154 -51.71 35.64 -70.18
N GLU A 155 -52.76 36.41 -70.42
CA GLU A 155 -52.98 37.71 -69.77
C GLU A 155 -53.53 37.51 -68.36
N ILE A 156 -53.06 38.32 -67.40
CA ILE A 156 -53.54 38.29 -66.02
C ILE A 156 -54.97 38.83 -65.99
N VAL A 157 -55.91 38.00 -65.51
CA VAL A 157 -57.33 38.37 -65.36
C VAL A 157 -57.75 38.49 -63.89
N ALA A 158 -56.98 37.92 -62.97
CA ALA A 158 -57.17 38.03 -61.54
C ALA A 158 -55.88 37.64 -60.80
N ALA A 159 -55.84 37.83 -59.48
CA ALA A 159 -54.80 37.29 -58.61
C ALA A 159 -55.44 36.61 -57.40
N ILE A 160 -54.93 35.45 -57.05
CA ILE A 160 -55.34 34.67 -55.87
C ILE A 160 -54.29 34.86 -54.78
N GLU A 161 -54.74 35.06 -53.54
CA GLU A 161 -53.87 35.06 -52.37
C GLU A 161 -54.44 34.11 -51.30
N THR A 162 -53.55 33.28 -50.75
CA THR A 162 -53.87 32.30 -49.71
C THR A 162 -53.09 32.64 -48.45
N LEU A 163 -53.67 32.36 -47.28
CA LEU A 163 -53.06 32.59 -45.97
C LEU A 163 -53.24 31.37 -45.07
N GLN A 164 -52.16 30.98 -44.43
CA GLN A 164 -52.10 29.90 -43.48
C GLN A 164 -51.54 30.41 -42.15
N ASP A 165 -52.26 30.14 -41.06
CA ASP A 165 -51.79 30.44 -39.71
C ASP A 165 -50.68 29.45 -39.32
N ILE A 166 -49.48 29.98 -39.07
CA ILE A 166 -48.29 29.24 -38.66
C ILE A 166 -47.84 29.62 -37.23
N THR A 167 -48.70 30.26 -36.44
CA THR A 167 -48.38 30.75 -35.09
C THR A 167 -47.94 29.63 -34.15
N ALA A 168 -48.68 28.52 -34.11
CA ALA A 168 -48.34 27.37 -33.27
C ALA A 168 -46.96 26.78 -33.61
N ARG A 169 -46.59 26.80 -34.91
CA ARG A 169 -45.28 26.35 -35.37
C ARG A 169 -44.16 27.27 -34.89
N LYS A 170 -44.32 28.60 -35.06
CA LYS A 170 -43.31 29.58 -34.61
C LYS A 170 -43.08 29.55 -33.11
N LEU A 171 -44.15 29.45 -32.31
CA LEU A 171 -44.05 29.33 -30.85
C LEU A 171 -43.35 28.03 -30.41
N ALA A 172 -43.60 26.92 -31.10
CA ALA A 172 -42.91 25.66 -30.83
C ALA A 172 -41.41 25.72 -31.21
N GLU A 173 -41.08 26.37 -32.33
CA GLU A 173 -39.70 26.60 -32.77
C GLU A 173 -38.92 27.46 -31.75
N GLU A 174 -39.52 28.54 -31.25
CA GLU A 174 -38.93 29.42 -30.23
C GLU A 174 -38.72 28.69 -28.89
N ALA A 175 -39.75 27.99 -28.40
CA ALA A 175 -39.65 27.22 -27.17
C ALA A 175 -38.56 26.14 -27.23
N LEU A 176 -38.39 25.51 -28.40
CA LEU A 176 -37.32 24.54 -28.64
C LEU A 176 -35.94 25.21 -28.60
N GLN A 177 -35.78 26.37 -29.24
CA GLN A 177 -34.53 27.14 -29.21
C GLN A 177 -34.14 27.54 -27.79
N ASP A 178 -35.10 28.01 -26.98
CA ASP A 178 -34.88 28.34 -25.58
C ASP A 178 -34.45 27.13 -24.75
N GLN A 179 -35.08 25.98 -24.97
CA GLN A 179 -34.70 24.74 -24.29
C GLN A 179 -33.29 24.31 -24.67
N PHE A 180 -32.91 24.38 -25.95
CA PHE A 180 -31.56 24.05 -26.39
C PHE A 180 -30.51 24.98 -25.76
N ALA A 181 -30.75 26.29 -25.78
CA ALA A 181 -29.84 27.26 -25.18
C ALA A 181 -29.67 27.04 -23.66
N ASN A 182 -30.74 26.66 -22.96
CA ASN A 182 -30.67 26.34 -21.53
C ASN A 182 -29.95 25.02 -21.26
N LEU A 183 -30.20 23.98 -22.07
CA LEU A 183 -29.50 22.70 -21.96
C LEU A 183 -28.00 22.85 -22.21
N GLU A 184 -27.60 23.61 -23.23
CA GLU A 184 -26.19 23.88 -23.54
C GLU A 184 -25.47 24.53 -22.35
N LYS A 185 -26.07 25.57 -21.74
CA LYS A 185 -25.53 26.20 -20.53
C LYS A 185 -25.37 25.22 -19.37
N VAL A 186 -26.36 24.37 -19.13
CA VAL A 186 -26.29 23.37 -18.04
C VAL A 186 -25.21 22.33 -18.32
N VAL A 187 -25.09 21.86 -19.57
CA VAL A 187 -24.05 20.90 -19.97
C VAL A 187 -22.67 21.49 -19.78
N ASP A 188 -22.45 22.74 -20.19
CA ASP A 188 -21.17 23.43 -20.02
C ASP A 188 -20.81 23.59 -18.55
N GLN A 189 -21.76 24.06 -17.73
CA GLN A 189 -21.56 24.18 -16.29
C GLN A 189 -21.22 22.84 -15.64
N ARG A 190 -21.97 21.78 -15.95
CA ARG A 190 -21.76 20.45 -15.36
C ARG A 190 -20.47 19.82 -15.86
N THR A 191 -20.09 20.07 -17.10
CA THR A 191 -18.81 19.58 -17.65
C THR A 191 -17.63 20.25 -16.94
N LEU A 192 -17.73 21.55 -16.63
CA LEU A 192 -16.71 22.26 -15.86
C LEU A 192 -16.61 21.73 -14.41
N GLU A 193 -17.74 21.59 -13.72
CA GLU A 193 -17.80 21.03 -12.37
C GLU A 193 -17.21 19.62 -12.30
N LEU A 194 -17.54 18.75 -13.28
CA LEU A 194 -17.03 17.39 -13.35
C LEU A 194 -15.52 17.36 -13.62
N ARG A 195 -14.99 18.24 -14.48
CA ARG A 195 -13.55 18.34 -14.71
C ARG A 195 -12.82 18.74 -13.44
N GLN A 196 -13.27 19.79 -12.76
CA GLN A 196 -12.69 20.25 -11.50
C GLN A 196 -12.68 19.14 -10.44
N ARG A 197 -13.80 18.42 -10.28
CA ARG A 197 -13.87 17.29 -9.34
C ARG A 197 -12.99 16.12 -9.74
N ASN A 198 -12.82 15.86 -11.04
CA ASN A 198 -11.93 14.80 -11.51
C ASN A 198 -10.47 15.15 -11.19
N ASP A 199 -10.06 16.39 -11.47
CA ASP A 199 -8.71 16.87 -11.18
C ASP A 199 -8.41 16.81 -9.67
N GLU A 200 -9.34 17.27 -8.81
CA GLU A 200 -9.23 17.14 -7.35
C GLU A 200 -9.10 15.68 -6.89
N LEU A 201 -9.86 14.76 -7.50
CA LEU A 201 -9.80 13.34 -7.16
C LEU A 201 -8.48 12.70 -7.59
N LEU A 202 -7.92 13.09 -8.73
CA LEU A 202 -6.63 12.60 -9.19
C LEU A 202 -5.51 13.05 -8.25
N GLU A 203 -5.48 14.33 -7.87
CA GLU A 203 -4.51 14.85 -6.90
C GLU A 203 -4.63 14.14 -5.55
N LEU A 204 -5.87 13.97 -5.04
CA LEU A 204 -6.11 13.28 -3.78
C LEU A 204 -5.63 11.81 -3.83
N ASN A 205 -5.86 11.12 -4.94
CA ASN A 205 -5.43 9.73 -5.10
C ASN A 205 -3.91 9.60 -5.17
N GLU A 206 -3.22 10.53 -5.83
CA GLU A 206 -1.76 10.57 -5.86
C GLU A 206 -1.18 10.81 -4.46
N VAL A 207 -1.70 11.81 -3.74
CA VAL A 207 -1.31 12.09 -2.35
C VAL A 207 -1.57 10.88 -1.46
N ARG A 208 -2.72 10.23 -1.60
CA ARG A 208 -3.07 9.02 -0.84
C ARG A 208 -2.08 7.88 -1.11
N SER A 209 -1.73 7.63 -2.37
CA SER A 209 -0.79 6.57 -2.72
C SER A 209 0.59 6.80 -2.11
N GLN A 210 1.09 8.04 -2.12
CA GLN A 210 2.35 8.41 -1.47
C GLN A 210 2.29 8.23 0.06
N LEU A 211 1.16 8.55 0.69
CA LEU A 211 0.93 8.32 2.11
C LEU A 211 0.94 6.83 2.46
N GLU A 212 0.28 5.99 1.66
CA GLU A 212 0.26 4.53 1.85
C GLU A 212 1.67 3.92 1.74
N GLU A 213 2.48 4.37 0.77
CA GLU A 213 3.88 3.95 0.64
C GLU A 213 4.72 4.36 1.86
N ARG A 214 4.59 5.61 2.33
CA ARG A 214 5.32 6.09 3.52
C ARG A 214 4.95 5.32 4.77
N VAL A 215 3.66 5.03 4.97
CA VAL A 215 3.18 4.23 6.11
C VAL A 215 3.74 2.81 6.03
N SER A 216 3.72 2.19 4.84
CA SER A 216 4.30 0.86 4.63
C SER A 216 5.80 0.84 4.94
N PHE A 217 6.56 1.79 4.39
CA PHE A 217 8.00 1.90 4.64
C PHE A 217 8.32 2.09 6.13
N ALA A 218 7.61 2.99 6.81
CA ALA A 218 7.78 3.24 8.25
C ALA A 218 7.43 2.00 9.08
N SER A 219 6.34 1.29 8.72
CA SER A 219 5.92 0.07 9.41
C SER A 219 6.93 -1.06 9.25
N THR A 220 7.43 -1.32 8.04
CA THR A 220 8.47 -2.31 7.79
C THR A 220 9.74 -1.97 8.54
N THR A 221 10.18 -0.71 8.52
CA THR A 221 11.37 -0.27 9.26
C THR A 221 11.22 -0.50 10.76
N ALA A 222 10.07 -0.14 11.34
CA ALA A 222 9.79 -0.37 12.75
C ALA A 222 9.76 -1.86 13.09
N MET A 223 9.15 -2.70 12.24
CA MET A 223 9.06 -4.14 12.45
C MET A 223 10.42 -4.83 12.36
N THR A 224 11.28 -4.44 11.42
CA THR A 224 12.67 -4.92 11.32
C THR A 224 13.48 -4.54 12.55
N ALA A 225 13.34 -3.30 13.03
CA ALA A 225 13.98 -2.86 14.27
C ALA A 225 13.48 -3.67 15.49
N MET A 226 12.18 -3.90 15.61
CA MET A 226 11.59 -4.71 16.68
C MET A 226 12.10 -6.17 16.65
N SER A 227 12.16 -6.80 15.47
CA SER A 227 12.73 -8.15 15.31
C SER A 227 14.19 -8.19 15.77
N SER A 228 14.99 -7.21 15.34
CA SER A 228 16.40 -7.10 15.74
C SER A 228 16.57 -6.92 17.25
N MET A 229 15.70 -6.16 17.91
CA MET A 229 15.74 -6.00 19.38
C MET A 229 15.34 -7.29 20.11
N GLY A 230 14.35 -8.03 19.58
CA GLY A 230 13.98 -9.34 20.11
C GLY A 230 15.14 -10.34 20.00
N GLU A 231 15.78 -10.41 18.83
CA GLU A 231 16.96 -11.25 18.56
C GLU A 231 18.13 -10.88 19.51
N MET A 232 18.37 -9.59 19.74
CA MET A 232 19.40 -9.12 20.68
C MET A 232 19.08 -9.50 22.13
N GLY A 233 17.81 -9.45 22.54
CA GLY A 233 17.36 -9.90 23.85
C GLY A 233 17.65 -11.39 24.08
N VAL A 234 17.40 -12.23 23.08
CA VAL A 234 17.74 -13.66 23.13
C VAL A 234 19.25 -13.87 23.26
N LEU A 235 20.06 -13.13 22.49
CA LEU A 235 21.52 -13.21 22.59
C LEU A 235 22.03 -12.82 23.98
N LEU A 236 21.54 -11.71 24.56
CA LEU A 236 21.92 -11.28 25.90
C LEU A 236 21.57 -12.32 26.97
N GLN A 237 20.39 -12.94 26.86
CA GLN A 237 20.00 -14.01 27.78
C GLN A 237 20.92 -15.22 27.67
N ALA A 238 21.32 -15.58 26.45
CA ALA A 238 22.25 -16.69 26.22
C ALA A 238 23.64 -16.42 26.82
N LEU A 239 24.16 -15.20 26.65
CA LEU A 239 25.43 -14.78 27.26
C LEU A 239 25.38 -14.87 28.79
N GLN A 240 24.26 -14.50 29.41
CA GLN A 240 24.07 -14.66 30.85
C GLN A 240 24.05 -16.13 31.27
N ASN A 241 23.43 -17.01 30.47
CA ASN A 241 23.37 -18.43 30.77
C ASN A 241 24.77 -19.09 30.73
N PHE A 242 25.65 -18.66 29.81
CA PHE A 242 27.03 -19.16 29.77
C PHE A 242 27.82 -18.91 31.06
N ASN A 243 27.54 -17.82 31.78
CA ASN A 243 28.20 -17.56 33.07
C ASN A 243 27.89 -18.63 34.13
N ASN A 244 26.77 -19.35 33.98
CA ASN A 244 26.35 -20.43 34.87
C ASN A 244 26.72 -21.83 34.37
N CYS A 245 27.41 -21.94 33.23
CA CYS A 245 27.92 -23.22 32.73
C CYS A 245 29.21 -23.60 33.48
N HIS A 246 29.29 -24.84 33.96
CA HIS A 246 30.44 -25.36 34.71
C HIS A 246 31.11 -26.53 34.02
N THR A 247 30.42 -27.19 33.09
CA THR A 247 30.96 -28.29 32.29
C THR A 247 30.94 -27.96 30.78
N PRO A 248 31.80 -28.60 29.98
CA PRO A 248 31.74 -28.50 28.52
C PRO A 248 30.38 -28.90 27.94
N ARG A 249 29.69 -29.85 28.57
CA ARG A 249 28.34 -30.28 28.17
C ARG A 249 27.30 -29.19 28.41
N ASP A 250 27.38 -28.47 29.53
CA ASP A 250 26.47 -27.37 29.84
C ASP A 250 26.50 -26.29 28.74
N ILE A 251 27.68 -26.04 28.17
CA ILE A 251 27.85 -25.10 27.06
C ILE A 251 27.09 -25.59 25.82
N ALA A 252 27.29 -26.85 25.43
CA ALA A 252 26.61 -27.43 24.28
C ALA A 252 25.07 -27.39 24.43
N GLU A 253 24.56 -27.74 25.61
CA GLU A 253 23.12 -27.68 25.92
C GLU A 253 22.60 -26.24 25.93
N SER A 254 23.37 -25.29 26.48
CA SER A 254 23.02 -23.87 26.50
C SER A 254 22.97 -23.25 25.10
N ILE A 255 23.90 -23.63 24.20
CA ILE A 255 23.87 -23.21 22.80
C ILE A 255 22.59 -23.70 22.12
N ILE A 256 22.25 -24.98 22.28
CA ILE A 256 21.06 -25.58 21.65
C ILE A 256 19.77 -24.96 22.20
N ASN A 257 19.68 -24.74 23.51
CA ASN A 257 18.54 -24.04 24.11
C ASN A 257 18.40 -22.60 23.60
N SER A 258 19.53 -21.91 23.41
CA SER A 258 19.54 -20.56 22.84
C SER A 258 19.12 -20.56 21.37
N LEU A 259 19.56 -21.54 20.59
CA LEU A 259 19.16 -21.72 19.19
C LEU A 259 17.64 -21.95 19.05
N ALA A 260 17.03 -22.69 19.98
CA ALA A 260 15.59 -22.88 20.02
C ALA A 260 14.82 -21.57 20.27
N ASN A 261 15.38 -20.65 21.07
CA ASN A 261 14.80 -19.30 21.27
C ASN A 261 14.88 -18.41 20.03
N PHE A 262 15.78 -18.73 19.09
CA PHE A 262 15.78 -18.14 17.75
C PHE A 262 14.89 -18.90 16.75
N TYR A 263 14.07 -19.85 17.22
CA TYR A 263 13.22 -20.71 16.41
C TYR A 263 13.98 -21.54 15.36
N MET A 264 15.21 -21.94 15.66
CA MET A 264 16.06 -22.75 14.79
C MET A 264 16.45 -24.06 15.44
N SER A 265 16.79 -25.04 14.60
CA SER A 265 17.35 -26.32 15.02
C SER A 265 18.79 -26.50 14.54
N GLY A 266 19.54 -27.31 15.27
CA GLY A 266 20.95 -27.53 14.96
C GLY A 266 21.64 -28.51 15.89
N VAL A 267 22.96 -28.58 15.73
CA VAL A 267 23.89 -29.38 16.55
C VAL A 267 25.04 -28.50 17.00
N ALA A 268 25.36 -28.54 18.29
CA ALA A 268 26.53 -27.93 18.87
C ALA A 268 27.56 -29.04 19.16
N GLN A 269 28.80 -28.81 18.74
CA GLN A 269 29.94 -29.66 19.03
C GLN A 269 30.90 -28.88 19.92
N VAL A 270 31.30 -29.49 21.02
CA VAL A 270 32.30 -28.96 21.96
C VAL A 270 33.48 -29.92 21.97
N ARG A 271 34.67 -29.40 21.70
CA ARG A 271 35.93 -30.15 21.63
C ARG A 271 36.78 -29.82 22.84
N THR A 272 37.21 -30.85 23.55
CA THR A 272 38.17 -30.79 24.64
C THR A 272 39.36 -31.68 24.31
N ALA A 273 40.41 -31.64 25.13
CA ALA A 273 41.57 -32.54 24.94
C ALA A 273 41.21 -34.02 25.14
N ASP A 274 40.20 -34.31 25.97
CA ASP A 274 39.85 -35.67 26.39
C ASP A 274 38.71 -36.26 25.55
N GLU A 275 37.74 -35.43 25.13
CA GLU A 275 36.55 -35.87 24.40
C GLU A 275 35.95 -34.81 23.48
N THR A 276 35.13 -35.26 22.53
CA THR A 276 34.24 -34.42 21.72
C THR A 276 32.80 -34.69 22.09
N ILE A 277 32.08 -33.64 22.49
CA ILE A 277 30.69 -33.70 22.94
C ILE A 277 29.80 -33.09 21.86
N GLU A 278 28.78 -33.82 21.44
CA GLU A 278 27.80 -33.35 20.45
C GLU A 278 26.40 -33.38 21.04
N VAL A 279 25.73 -32.22 21.02
CA VAL A 279 24.35 -32.05 21.49
C VAL A 279 23.53 -31.43 20.37
N GLY A 280 22.42 -32.06 20.00
CA GLY A 280 21.49 -31.58 18.99
C GLY A 280 20.15 -31.16 19.58
N SER A 281 19.38 -30.36 18.83
CA SER A 281 18.02 -29.96 19.21
C SER A 281 17.06 -31.13 19.46
N ALA A 282 17.32 -32.30 18.86
CA ALA A 282 16.55 -33.53 19.06
C ALA A 282 17.21 -34.52 20.06
N GLY A 283 18.23 -34.08 20.81
CA GLY A 283 19.00 -34.92 21.73
C GLY A 283 20.37 -35.27 21.17
N LYS A 284 20.62 -36.54 20.83
CA LYS A 284 21.94 -36.98 20.34
C LYS A 284 22.11 -36.61 18.86
N ALA A 285 23.28 -36.09 18.49
CA ALA A 285 23.60 -35.73 17.10
C ALA A 285 23.47 -36.93 16.14
N SER A 286 23.01 -36.68 14.92
CA SER A 286 22.90 -37.73 13.92
C SER A 286 24.28 -38.07 13.32
N PRO A 287 24.51 -39.29 12.82
CA PRO A 287 25.78 -39.66 12.16
C PRO A 287 26.12 -38.77 10.97
N HIS A 288 25.11 -38.18 10.33
CA HIS A 288 25.29 -37.24 9.23
C HIS A 288 25.84 -35.89 9.71
N ASP A 289 25.45 -35.42 10.91
CA ASP A 289 25.93 -34.15 11.47
C ASP A 289 27.40 -34.27 11.88
N SER A 290 27.79 -35.38 12.52
CA SER A 290 29.20 -35.63 12.89
C SER A 290 30.11 -35.68 11.65
N ALA A 291 29.64 -36.27 10.54
CA ALA A 291 30.37 -36.28 9.27
C ALA A 291 30.51 -34.89 8.64
N VAL A 292 29.52 -34.00 8.84
CA VAL A 292 29.57 -32.60 8.39
C VAL A 292 30.63 -31.82 9.18
N PHE A 293 30.69 -31.99 10.50
CA PHE A 293 31.75 -31.36 11.32
C PHE A 293 33.15 -31.80 10.86
N ALA A 294 33.37 -33.11 10.65
CA ALA A 294 34.66 -33.64 10.24
C ALA A 294 35.19 -33.06 8.91
N ARG A 295 34.30 -32.58 8.04
CA ARG A 295 34.67 -32.09 6.70
C ARG A 295 34.76 -30.57 6.62
N LEU A 296 34.06 -29.85 7.50
CA LEU A 296 33.88 -28.39 7.40
C LEU A 296 34.67 -27.59 8.44
N VAL A 297 35.26 -28.21 9.46
CA VAL A 297 36.11 -27.51 10.45
C VAL A 297 37.25 -26.75 9.77
N ASP A 298 37.84 -27.29 8.71
CA ASP A 298 38.99 -26.69 8.01
C ASP A 298 38.60 -25.67 6.91
N MET A 299 37.30 -25.50 6.60
CA MET A 299 36.84 -24.71 5.45
C MET A 299 36.60 -23.23 5.74
N GLY A 300 36.71 -22.80 7.01
CA GLY A 300 36.59 -21.40 7.44
C GLY A 300 35.69 -21.20 8.66
N ARG A 301 35.70 -19.96 9.21
CA ARG A 301 34.95 -19.59 10.42
C ARG A 301 33.43 -19.67 10.26
N ILE A 302 32.89 -19.23 9.13
CA ILE A 302 31.45 -19.30 8.83
C ILE A 302 31.27 -19.83 7.41
N VAL A 303 30.57 -20.95 7.26
CA VAL A 303 30.28 -21.54 5.95
C VAL A 303 28.76 -21.71 5.81
N HIS A 304 28.18 -21.10 4.78
CA HIS A 304 26.76 -21.18 4.48
C HIS A 304 26.51 -22.01 3.22
N PHE A 305 25.59 -22.97 3.28
CA PHE A 305 25.23 -23.84 2.16
C PHE A 305 23.75 -24.25 2.20
N HIS A 306 23.00 -23.87 1.18
CA HIS A 306 21.55 -24.12 1.05
C HIS A 306 20.70 -23.56 2.20
N SER A 307 20.27 -24.41 3.13
CA SER A 307 19.51 -24.04 4.33
C SER A 307 20.35 -24.18 5.59
N ARG A 308 21.64 -24.52 5.46
CA ARG A 308 22.51 -24.85 6.57
C ARG A 308 23.64 -23.85 6.69
N MET A 309 24.09 -23.63 7.92
CA MET A 309 25.27 -22.84 8.21
C MET A 309 26.05 -23.51 9.29
N ILE A 310 27.36 -23.47 9.16
CA ILE A 310 28.26 -23.87 10.23
C ILE A 310 29.05 -22.64 10.68
N ILE A 311 29.24 -22.55 11.99
CA ILE A 311 30.07 -21.55 12.65
C ILE A 311 31.12 -22.32 13.45
N ASN A 312 32.40 -22.07 13.16
CA ASN A 312 33.54 -22.78 13.73
C ASN A 312 34.43 -21.81 14.52
N TYR A 313 34.72 -22.18 15.76
CA TYR A 313 35.79 -21.64 16.60
C TYR A 313 36.68 -22.81 17.08
N ASP A 314 37.67 -22.55 17.93
CA ASP A 314 38.67 -23.56 18.28
C ASP A 314 38.05 -24.74 19.05
N GLY A 315 37.37 -24.45 20.15
CA GLY A 315 36.73 -25.44 21.02
C GLY A 315 35.26 -25.67 20.75
N VAL A 316 34.58 -24.79 20.01
CA VAL A 316 33.13 -24.91 19.75
C VAL A 316 32.80 -24.78 18.26
N SER A 317 31.92 -25.65 17.76
CA SER A 317 31.28 -25.50 16.45
C SER A 317 29.76 -25.62 16.57
N LEU A 318 29.04 -24.85 15.76
CA LEU A 318 27.58 -24.89 15.67
C LEU A 318 27.15 -25.13 14.23
N LEU A 319 26.37 -26.18 14.00
CA LEU A 319 25.69 -26.46 12.74
C LEU A 319 24.20 -26.11 12.88
N ILE A 320 23.70 -25.22 12.04
CA ILE A 320 22.30 -24.81 11.98
C ILE A 320 21.66 -25.50 10.77
N HIS A 321 20.48 -26.09 10.96
CA HIS A 321 19.79 -26.88 9.92
C HIS A 321 18.78 -26.08 9.09
N ASP A 322 18.18 -25.04 9.68
CA ASP A 322 16.94 -24.42 9.18
C ASP A 322 17.06 -22.89 8.99
N ILE A 323 18.05 -22.44 8.22
CA ILE A 323 18.19 -21.01 7.92
C ILE A 323 17.12 -20.54 6.91
N PRO A 324 16.44 -19.41 7.19
CA PRO A 324 15.49 -18.82 6.24
C PRO A 324 16.13 -18.49 4.90
N LYS A 325 15.44 -18.74 3.77
CA LYS A 325 15.95 -18.43 2.42
C LYS A 325 15.46 -17.11 1.84
N ASP A 326 14.33 -16.61 2.33
CA ASP A 326 13.57 -15.58 1.64
C ASP A 326 13.93 -14.15 2.08
N ASP A 327 14.73 -13.99 3.15
CA ASP A 327 15.10 -12.69 3.73
C ASP A 327 16.61 -12.61 4.01
N SER A 328 17.35 -12.01 3.08
CA SER A 328 18.81 -11.89 3.19
C SER A 328 19.27 -11.02 4.35
N GLU A 329 18.49 -10.00 4.73
CA GLU A 329 18.85 -9.15 5.87
C GLU A 329 18.69 -9.90 7.19
N LYS A 330 17.60 -10.65 7.34
CA LYS A 330 17.38 -11.50 8.51
C LYS A 330 18.45 -12.57 8.62
N VAL A 331 18.84 -13.21 7.51
CA VAL A 331 19.95 -14.17 7.50
C VAL A 331 21.25 -13.51 7.95
N GLY A 332 21.53 -12.29 7.47
CA GLY A 332 22.69 -11.51 7.91
C GLY A 332 22.70 -11.27 9.42
N ARG A 333 21.60 -10.75 9.98
CA ARG A 333 21.48 -10.49 11.43
C ARG A 333 21.59 -11.76 12.27
N ILE A 334 20.91 -12.84 11.88
CA ILE A 334 20.97 -14.13 12.58
C ILE A 334 22.39 -14.67 12.56
N ARG A 335 23.06 -14.65 11.40
CA ARG A 335 24.46 -15.09 11.27
C ARG A 335 25.35 -14.33 12.25
N ASP A 336 25.21 -13.00 12.29
CA ASP A 336 26.07 -12.16 13.12
C ASP A 336 25.79 -12.39 14.62
N ASN A 337 24.51 -12.51 15.02
CA ASN A 337 24.12 -12.84 16.40
C ASN A 337 24.61 -14.22 16.84
N LEU A 338 24.44 -15.24 16.00
CA LEU A 338 24.91 -16.59 16.30
C LEU A 338 26.44 -16.69 16.29
N ALA A 339 27.13 -15.90 15.47
CA ALA A 339 28.59 -15.84 15.50
C ALA A 339 29.10 -15.34 16.86
N ILE A 340 28.46 -14.29 17.41
CA ILE A 340 28.75 -13.78 18.77
C ILE A 340 28.43 -14.82 19.83
N LEU A 341 27.30 -15.52 19.70
CA LEU A 341 26.90 -16.59 20.61
C LEU A 341 27.97 -17.68 20.72
N VAL A 342 28.44 -18.19 19.58
CA VAL A 342 29.43 -19.28 19.54
C VAL A 342 30.81 -18.78 20.01
N GLU A 343 31.18 -17.55 19.67
CA GLU A 343 32.43 -16.93 20.17
C GLU A 343 32.43 -16.85 21.70
N ALA A 344 31.34 -16.36 22.30
CA ALA A 344 31.23 -16.27 23.75
C ALA A 344 31.22 -17.64 24.43
N ALA A 345 30.59 -18.64 23.80
CA ALA A 345 30.62 -20.02 24.26
C ALA A 345 32.05 -20.58 24.25
N ASP A 346 32.83 -20.31 23.21
CA ASP A 346 34.22 -20.74 23.08
C ASP A 346 35.12 -20.11 24.16
N VAL A 347 34.97 -18.80 24.38
CA VAL A 347 35.65 -18.09 25.48
C VAL A 347 35.28 -18.67 26.84
N ARG A 348 33.99 -18.99 27.06
CA ARG A 348 33.55 -19.61 28.32
C ARG A 348 34.12 -21.02 28.48
N LEU A 349 34.20 -21.81 27.41
CA LEU A 349 34.79 -23.14 27.44
C LEU A 349 36.26 -23.07 27.85
N ALA A 350 37.04 -22.18 27.25
CA ALA A 350 38.44 -21.96 27.61
C ALA A 350 38.60 -21.63 29.11
N ALA A 351 37.70 -20.81 29.67
CA ALA A 351 37.70 -20.50 31.10
C ALA A 351 37.37 -21.71 31.99
N ILE A 352 36.42 -22.58 31.59
CA ILE A 352 36.10 -23.82 32.30
C ILE A 352 37.30 -24.76 32.30
N LEU A 353 37.94 -24.96 31.14
CA LEU A 353 39.10 -25.82 30.99
C LEU A 353 40.29 -25.32 31.82
N ALA A 354 40.58 -24.01 31.79
CA ALA A 354 41.64 -23.41 32.58
C ALA A 354 41.41 -23.57 34.10
N ASN A 355 40.17 -23.43 34.57
CA ASN A 355 39.83 -23.67 35.97
C ASN A 355 40.00 -25.15 36.36
N ALA A 356 39.58 -26.07 35.50
CA ALA A 356 39.76 -27.51 35.73
C ALA A 356 41.25 -27.90 35.79
N ASP A 357 42.07 -27.36 34.89
CA ASP A 357 43.52 -27.57 34.89
C ASP A 357 44.19 -27.00 36.15
N MET A 358 43.79 -25.80 36.58
CA MET A 358 44.31 -25.19 37.80
C MET A 358 43.95 -26.02 39.04
N GLN A 359 42.71 -26.52 39.13
CA GLN A 359 42.29 -27.42 40.22
C GLN A 359 43.09 -28.73 40.20
N ARG A 360 43.33 -29.31 39.02
CA ARG A 360 44.14 -30.52 38.86
C ARG A 360 45.59 -30.29 39.29
N GLN A 361 46.22 -29.18 38.87
CA GLN A 361 47.57 -28.80 39.29
C GLN A 361 47.65 -28.60 40.81
N GLN A 362 46.66 -27.93 41.40
CA GLN A 362 46.60 -27.72 42.84
C GLN A 362 46.51 -29.05 43.61
N ALA A 363 45.68 -30.00 43.16
CA ALA A 363 45.58 -31.32 43.77
C ALA A 363 46.90 -32.10 43.69
N ILE A 364 47.62 -31.99 42.57
CA ILE A 364 48.95 -32.59 42.40
C ILE A 364 49.96 -31.94 43.35
N ILE A 365 49.99 -30.62 43.47
CA ILE A 365 50.89 -29.90 44.39
C ILE A 365 50.62 -30.32 45.84
N VAL A 366 49.35 -30.36 46.27
CA VAL A 366 48.99 -30.75 47.63
C VAL A 366 49.40 -32.19 47.91
N SER A 367 49.10 -33.13 47.00
CA SER A 367 49.48 -34.54 47.19
C SER A 367 51.00 -34.73 47.20
N THR A 368 51.74 -34.01 46.35
CA THR A 368 53.22 -34.00 46.33
C THR A 368 53.81 -33.44 47.62
N MET A 369 53.25 -32.33 48.13
CA MET A 369 53.67 -31.74 49.41
C MET A 369 53.44 -32.68 50.59
N GLN A 370 52.30 -33.38 50.61
CA GLN A 370 51.99 -34.34 51.67
C GLN A 370 52.92 -35.56 51.63
N GLN A 371 53.28 -36.03 50.43
CA GLN A 371 54.34 -37.04 50.26
C GLN A 371 55.69 -36.53 50.77
N MET A 372 56.07 -35.29 50.44
CA MET A 372 57.33 -34.69 50.90
C MET A 372 57.38 -34.55 52.43
N SER A 373 56.29 -34.10 53.06
CA SER A 373 56.19 -34.03 54.52
C SER A 373 56.35 -35.41 55.17
N THR A 374 55.72 -36.44 54.59
CA THR A 374 55.84 -37.82 55.08
C THR A 374 57.27 -38.34 54.98
N VAL A 375 57.95 -38.08 53.85
CA VAL A 375 59.34 -38.47 53.62
C VAL A 375 60.27 -37.73 54.59
N LEU A 376 60.11 -36.41 54.75
CA LEU A 376 60.94 -35.61 55.65
C LEU A 376 60.77 -36.04 57.11
N GLY A 377 59.55 -36.27 57.58
CA GLY A 377 59.33 -36.81 58.93
C GLY A 377 59.95 -38.19 59.13
N GLY A 378 59.95 -39.03 58.09
CA GLY A 378 60.65 -40.32 58.10
C GLY A 378 62.18 -40.18 58.17
N VAL A 379 62.75 -39.18 57.49
CA VAL A 379 64.19 -38.85 57.56
C VAL A 379 64.55 -38.32 58.94
N GLU A 380 63.78 -37.38 59.47
CA GLU A 380 63.97 -36.81 60.81
C GLU A 380 63.97 -37.91 61.88
N LYS A 381 62.99 -38.81 61.84
CA LYS A 381 62.91 -39.95 62.76
C LYS A 381 64.11 -40.89 62.61
N LYS A 382 64.47 -41.29 61.39
CA LYS A 382 65.64 -42.16 61.17
C LYS A 382 66.94 -41.52 61.64
N GLN A 383 67.09 -40.21 61.47
CA GLN A 383 68.28 -39.48 61.91
C GLN A 383 68.35 -39.42 63.44
N HIS A 384 67.22 -39.18 64.11
CA HIS A 384 67.12 -39.24 65.57
C HIS A 384 67.49 -40.63 66.10
N ASP A 385 66.89 -41.68 65.56
CA ASP A 385 67.18 -43.07 65.93
C ASP A 385 68.68 -43.40 65.71
N SER A 386 69.27 -42.91 64.62
CA SER A 386 70.69 -43.10 64.30
C SER A 386 71.63 -42.37 65.26
N LEU A 387 71.27 -41.17 65.72
CA LEU A 387 72.03 -40.42 66.73
C LEU A 387 71.99 -41.14 68.08
N GLU A 388 70.80 -41.59 68.51
CA GLU A 388 70.64 -42.33 69.76
C GLU A 388 71.40 -43.66 69.74
N ALA A 389 71.32 -44.41 68.63
CA ALA A 389 72.06 -45.65 68.44
C ALA A 389 73.58 -45.42 68.43
N SER A 390 74.06 -44.36 67.77
CA SER A 390 75.49 -44.01 67.75
C SER A 390 75.98 -43.64 69.15
N SER A 391 75.22 -42.84 69.89
CA SER A 391 75.53 -42.50 71.28
C SER A 391 75.62 -43.75 72.15
N HIS A 392 74.65 -44.67 72.05
CA HIS A 392 74.69 -45.95 72.76
C HIS A 392 75.91 -46.80 72.38
N ALA A 393 76.27 -46.86 71.09
CA ALA A 393 77.43 -47.60 70.61
C ALA A 393 78.73 -47.04 71.19
N ILE A 394 78.89 -45.71 71.23
CA ILE A 394 80.05 -45.03 71.83
C ILE A 394 80.14 -45.36 73.33
N HIS A 395 79.05 -45.18 74.09
CA HIS A 395 79.04 -45.48 75.53
C HIS A 395 79.37 -46.96 75.81
N ASN A 396 78.87 -47.88 74.99
CA ASN A 396 79.19 -49.30 75.12
C ASN A 396 80.65 -49.59 74.76
N MET A 397 81.21 -48.93 73.74
CA MET A 397 82.62 -49.04 73.37
C MET A 397 83.54 -48.61 74.52
N VAL A 398 83.26 -47.45 75.14
CA VAL A 398 84.00 -46.95 76.31
C VAL A 398 83.94 -47.95 77.46
N ARG A 399 82.73 -48.40 77.84
CA ARG A 399 82.55 -49.35 78.94
C ARG A 399 83.28 -50.67 78.70
N ASN A 400 83.33 -51.14 77.45
CA ASN A 400 84.06 -52.36 77.09
C ASN A 400 85.57 -52.15 77.15
N LEU A 401 86.07 -50.97 76.74
CA LEU A 401 87.48 -50.61 76.86
C LEU A 401 87.92 -50.50 78.33
N GLU A 402 87.13 -49.84 79.18
CA GLU A 402 87.36 -49.78 80.64
C GLU A 402 87.47 -51.18 81.25
N LYS A 403 86.58 -52.10 80.87
CA LYS A 403 86.64 -53.51 81.32
C LYS A 403 87.90 -54.23 80.83
N LEU A 404 88.35 -53.94 79.61
CA LEU A 404 89.57 -54.53 79.04
C LEU A 404 90.83 -54.06 79.77
N PHE A 405 90.89 -52.80 80.24
CA PHE A 405 92.04 -52.28 80.99
C PHE A 405 92.32 -53.08 82.26
N VAL A 406 91.28 -53.56 82.95
CA VAL A 406 91.39 -54.42 84.14
C VAL A 406 92.11 -55.75 83.83
N HIS A 407 92.10 -56.22 82.58
CA HIS A 407 92.71 -57.50 82.18
C HIS A 407 94.03 -57.34 81.42
N LEU A 408 94.34 -56.14 80.91
CA LEU A 408 95.52 -55.87 80.09
C LEU A 408 96.80 -55.59 80.92
N GLY A 409 96.68 -55.42 82.25
CA GLY A 409 97.84 -55.22 83.13
C GLY A 409 98.62 -53.94 82.82
N LEU A 410 97.93 -52.90 82.33
CA LEU A 410 98.52 -51.62 81.96
C LEU A 410 99.02 -50.86 83.19
N THR A 411 100.02 -50.01 82.97
CA THR A 411 100.45 -49.04 83.99
C THR A 411 99.47 -47.87 84.06
N GLN A 412 99.35 -47.23 85.24
CA GLN A 412 98.40 -46.13 85.46
C GLN A 412 98.58 -44.99 84.44
N THR A 413 99.83 -44.70 84.04
CA THR A 413 100.14 -43.67 83.04
C THR A 413 99.68 -44.04 81.63
N GLN A 414 99.74 -45.33 81.26
CA GLN A 414 99.25 -45.81 79.96
C GLN A 414 97.72 -45.84 79.88
N GLU A 415 97.05 -46.12 81.00
CA GLU A 415 95.59 -46.05 81.11
C GLU A 415 95.10 -44.61 80.98
N GLU A 416 95.76 -43.65 81.65
CA GLU A 416 95.47 -42.22 81.52
C GLU A 416 95.66 -41.70 80.08
N GLU A 417 96.73 -42.11 79.38
CA GLU A 417 96.96 -41.72 77.98
C GLU A 417 95.90 -42.28 77.01
N LEU A 418 95.49 -43.54 77.17
CA LEU A 418 94.45 -44.16 76.35
C LEU A 418 93.07 -43.56 76.61
N LEU A 419 92.74 -43.29 77.88
CA LEU A 419 91.50 -42.61 78.25
C LEU A 419 91.45 -41.20 77.65
N ALA A 420 92.54 -40.44 77.71
CA ALA A 420 92.61 -39.12 77.11
C ALA A 420 92.40 -39.13 75.58
N LEU A 421 92.93 -40.15 74.88
CA LEU A 421 92.77 -40.32 73.43
C LEU A 421 91.32 -40.68 73.05
N ILE A 422 90.68 -41.52 73.86
CA ILE A 422 89.27 -41.89 73.70
C ILE A 422 88.38 -40.69 73.98
N ASP A 423 88.61 -39.94 75.05
CA ASP A 423 87.84 -38.74 75.40
C ASP A 423 87.96 -37.67 74.30
N ALA A 424 89.16 -37.47 73.74
CA ALA A 424 89.35 -36.60 72.58
C ALA A 424 88.56 -37.08 71.35
N SER A 425 88.56 -38.39 71.07
CA SER A 425 87.80 -38.96 69.95
C SER A 425 86.27 -38.87 70.16
N ILE A 426 85.81 -39.04 71.40
CA ILE A 426 84.39 -38.85 71.77
C ILE A 426 84.00 -37.39 71.64
N ALA A 427 84.87 -36.46 72.04
CA ALA A 427 84.62 -35.04 71.88
C ALA A 427 84.51 -34.66 70.40
N GLU A 428 85.37 -35.19 69.52
CA GLU A 428 85.28 -34.98 68.07
C GLU A 428 83.99 -35.55 67.46
N ILE A 429 83.60 -36.78 67.82
CA ILE A 429 82.35 -37.39 67.35
C ILE A 429 81.13 -36.62 67.86
N SER A 430 81.14 -36.22 69.13
CA SER A 430 80.06 -35.42 69.74
C SER A 430 79.94 -34.05 69.05
N GLN A 431 81.06 -33.43 68.68
CA GLN A 431 81.06 -32.17 67.95
C GLN A 431 80.54 -32.33 66.52
N ALA A 432 80.89 -33.42 65.82
CA ALA A 432 80.33 -33.74 64.52
C ALA A 432 78.81 -33.99 64.57
N GLN A 433 78.34 -34.66 65.63
CA GLN A 433 76.91 -34.88 65.89
C GLN A 433 76.16 -33.60 66.26
N ALA A 434 76.80 -32.65 66.95
CA ALA A 434 76.20 -31.34 67.22
C ALA A 434 75.84 -30.58 65.92
N GLY A 435 76.62 -30.75 64.86
CA GLY A 435 76.27 -30.24 63.52
C GLY A 435 75.01 -30.88 62.93
N GLN A 436 74.76 -32.16 63.21
CA GLN A 436 73.54 -32.85 62.78
C GLN A 436 72.29 -32.40 63.55
N LEU A 437 72.42 -31.99 64.82
CA LEU A 437 71.31 -31.44 65.61
C LEU A 437 70.80 -30.09 65.05
N ASN A 438 71.70 -29.24 64.55
CA ASN A 438 71.30 -28.01 63.87
C ASN A 438 70.52 -28.31 62.58
N PHE A 439 70.99 -29.27 61.79
CA PHE A 439 70.27 -29.72 60.59
C PHE A 439 68.89 -30.31 60.92
N GLN A 440 68.76 -31.04 62.05
CA GLN A 440 67.47 -31.55 62.51
C GLN A 440 66.50 -30.41 62.86
N ALA A 441 66.99 -29.37 63.55
CA ALA A 441 66.17 -28.20 63.86
C ALA A 441 65.67 -27.47 62.60
N GLU A 442 66.52 -27.33 61.58
CA GLU A 442 66.14 -26.76 60.28
C GLU A 442 65.08 -27.64 59.57
N LEU A 443 65.25 -28.96 59.57
CA LEU A 443 64.26 -29.88 58.99
C LEU A 443 62.90 -29.79 59.70
N SER A 444 62.90 -29.71 61.03
CA SER A 444 61.69 -29.58 61.85
C SER A 444 60.97 -28.25 61.59
N GLU A 445 61.73 -27.17 61.34
CA GLU A 445 61.14 -25.89 60.96
C GLU A 445 60.49 -25.96 59.57
N ILE A 446 61.12 -26.64 58.60
CA ILE A 446 60.59 -26.80 57.24
C ILE A 446 59.32 -27.64 57.25
N THR A 447 59.30 -28.79 57.94
CA THR A 447 58.10 -29.62 58.09
C THR A 447 56.98 -28.85 58.77
N GLY A 448 57.26 -28.11 59.85
CA GLY A 448 56.27 -27.27 60.53
C GLY A 448 55.74 -26.09 59.69
N LYS A 449 56.51 -25.58 58.72
CA LYS A 449 56.02 -24.60 57.73
C LYS A 449 55.11 -25.25 56.70
N LEU A 450 55.49 -26.44 56.20
CA LEU A 450 54.69 -27.21 55.24
C LEU A 450 53.33 -27.61 55.83
N GLU A 451 53.30 -28.10 57.07
CA GLU A 451 52.05 -28.49 57.75
C GLU A 451 51.11 -27.30 57.97
N ARG A 452 51.65 -26.14 58.38
CA ARG A 452 50.84 -24.91 58.52
C ARG A 452 50.25 -24.44 57.19
N PHE A 453 51.02 -24.54 56.11
CA PHE A 453 50.53 -24.20 54.78
C PHE A 453 49.41 -25.15 54.32
N LEU A 454 49.46 -26.43 54.70
CA LEU A 454 48.39 -27.40 54.43
C LEU A 454 47.13 -27.15 55.29
N GLN A 455 47.27 -26.62 56.51
CA GLN A 455 46.15 -26.38 57.43
C GLN A 455 45.41 -25.05 57.21
N HIS A 456 46.08 -24.02 56.68
CA HIS A 456 45.49 -22.68 56.49
C HIS A 456 44.80 -22.49 55.12
N ARG A 457 44.15 -23.53 54.60
CA ARG A 457 43.46 -23.45 53.32
C ARG A 457 42.00 -23.86 53.37
#